data_AF-A0A372REE0-F1
#
_entry.id   AF-A0A372REE0-F1
#
_cell.length_a   1.000
_cell.length_b   1.000
_cell.length_c   1.000
_cell.angle_alpha   90.00
_cell.angle_beta   90.00
_cell.angle_gamma   90.00
#
_symmetry.space_group_name_H-M   'P 1'
#
loop_
_entity.id
_entity.type
_entity.pdbx_description
1 polymer ?
#
loop_
_entity_poly.entity_id
_entity_poly.type
_entity_poly.pdbx_seq_one_letter_code
_entity_poly.pdbx_strand_id
1 'polypeptide(L)'
;MSHNPDKEVYLLVFKDEFFDYYCEKCGNKYEDSHYKWCKRCEINHLKNNFADWTSGNDKVDNSIQMMQLKINSCRGGIFEWITYNKFIEIKEIVNDVFAKAIWKDGPLYYSTFEKIYKRELNKKVILKYLFNSQNVNHLFLNEVIYSVEEYHGVTQNPNTKDYMLVCKIEYYCENCGKKYNNQFERKNKSCISCQTNQDFKKINDLIQEIKLN
;
A
#
# COMPACT_ATOMS: atom_id res chain seq x y z
N MET A 1 55.08 -16.75 10.76
CA MET A 1 55.32 -17.17 9.37
C MET A 1 54.98 -18.64 9.24
N SER A 2 53.85 -18.97 8.66
CA SER A 2 53.62 -20.27 8.02
C SER A 2 53.15 -19.97 6.60
N HIS A 3 53.84 -20.54 5.63
CA HIS A 3 53.72 -20.25 4.21
C HIS A 3 53.18 -21.51 3.54
N ASN A 4 52.10 -21.40 2.76
CA ASN A 4 51.59 -22.46 1.91
C ASN A 4 51.56 -21.91 0.47
N PRO A 5 52.26 -22.49 -0.53
CA PRO A 5 52.65 -21.75 -1.73
C PRO A 5 51.62 -21.73 -2.87
N ASP A 6 50.51 -22.47 -2.82
CA ASP A 6 49.76 -22.80 -4.05
C ASP A 6 48.33 -22.24 -4.18
N LYS A 7 47.86 -21.41 -3.25
CA LYS A 7 46.68 -20.57 -3.48
C LYS A 7 46.84 -19.31 -2.66
N GLU A 8 47.21 -18.21 -3.31
CA GLU A 8 46.94 -16.88 -2.76
C GLU A 8 45.42 -16.67 -2.73
N VAL A 9 44.76 -17.34 -1.78
CA VAL A 9 43.49 -16.86 -1.26
C VAL A 9 43.86 -15.62 -0.48
N TYR A 10 43.90 -14.49 -1.18
CA TYR A 10 43.74 -13.19 -0.57
C TYR A 10 42.37 -13.21 0.12
N LEU A 11 42.33 -13.75 1.34
CA LEU A 11 41.35 -13.38 2.35
C LEU A 11 41.67 -11.92 2.67
N LEU A 12 41.29 -11.06 1.73
CA LEU A 12 41.14 -9.64 1.95
C LEU A 12 40.12 -9.55 3.08
N VAL A 13 40.66 -9.38 4.28
CA VAL A 13 39.95 -8.88 5.44
C VAL A 13 39.50 -7.46 5.07
N PHE A 14 38.48 -7.35 4.21
CA PHE A 14 37.71 -6.14 4.02
C PHE A 14 36.92 -5.98 5.31
N LYS A 15 37.59 -5.33 6.27
CA LYS A 15 37.06 -4.80 7.51
C LYS A 15 35.68 -4.20 7.25
N ASP A 16 34.67 -4.71 7.96
CA ASP A 16 33.37 -4.14 8.36
C ASP A 16 32.59 -3.22 7.39
N GLU A 17 33.22 -2.24 6.75
CA GLU A 17 32.63 -1.27 5.82
C GLU A 17 32.05 -1.91 4.54
N PHE A 18 32.63 -3.02 4.04
CA PHE A 18 32.09 -3.69 2.86
C PHE A 18 30.68 -4.26 3.11
N PHE A 19 30.43 -4.84 4.28
CA PHE A 19 29.12 -5.38 4.65
C PHE A 19 28.08 -4.29 4.99
N ASP A 20 28.50 -3.03 5.08
CA ASP A 20 27.59 -1.91 5.30
C ASP A 20 27.02 -1.36 4.00
N TYR A 21 27.72 -1.53 2.88
CA TYR A 21 27.28 -1.03 1.57
C TYR A 21 26.80 -2.10 0.60
N TYR A 22 27.17 -3.37 0.80
CA TYR A 22 26.87 -4.46 -0.13
C TYR A 22 25.93 -5.51 0.47
N CYS A 23 25.02 -5.98 -0.37
CA CYS A 23 24.02 -6.97 0.00
C CYS A 23 24.64 -8.34 0.25
N GLU A 24 24.53 -8.82 1.48
CA GLU A 24 24.98 -10.14 1.92
C GLU A 24 24.41 -11.30 1.06
N LYS A 25 23.22 -11.13 0.47
CA LYS A 25 22.54 -12.18 -0.32
C LYS A 25 23.01 -12.27 -1.77
N CYS A 26 23.40 -11.16 -2.39
CA CYS A 26 23.63 -11.12 -3.84
C CYS A 26 24.87 -10.31 -4.27
N GLY A 27 25.60 -9.72 -3.33
CA GLY A 27 26.80 -8.93 -3.58
C GLY A 27 26.57 -7.56 -4.23
N ASN A 28 25.33 -7.18 -4.56
CA ASN A 28 25.03 -5.86 -5.13
C ASN A 28 25.01 -4.79 -4.06
N LYS A 29 25.38 -3.55 -4.42
CA LYS A 29 25.28 -2.41 -3.52
C LYS A 29 23.83 -2.22 -3.06
N TYR A 30 23.63 -1.90 -1.78
CA TYR A 30 22.33 -1.47 -1.27
C TYR A 30 21.91 -0.14 -1.89
N GLU A 31 20.63 -0.02 -2.24
CA GLU A 31 20.03 1.26 -2.64
C GLU A 31 19.93 2.20 -1.42
N ASP A 32 19.67 1.64 -0.24
CA ASP A 32 19.78 2.33 1.03
C ASP A 32 20.59 1.50 2.02
N SER A 33 21.84 1.92 2.25
CA SER A 33 22.78 1.26 3.16
C SER A 33 22.37 1.37 4.63
N HIS A 34 21.62 2.41 5.03
CA HIS A 34 21.16 2.56 6.41
C HIS A 34 20.16 1.46 6.77
N TYR A 35 19.32 1.09 5.80
CA TYR A 35 18.33 0.02 5.97
C TYR A 35 18.79 -1.34 5.45
N LYS A 36 20.03 -1.42 4.93
CA LYS A 36 20.57 -2.60 4.25
C LYS A 36 19.56 -3.19 3.26
N TRP A 37 18.90 -2.30 2.51
CA TRP A 37 17.85 -2.65 1.57
C TRP A 37 18.42 -2.91 0.19
N CYS A 38 18.12 -4.09 -0.37
CA CYS A 38 18.53 -4.48 -1.71
C CYS A 38 17.30 -4.67 -2.59
N LYS A 39 17.03 -3.68 -3.45
CA LYS A 39 15.92 -3.67 -4.42
C LYS A 39 15.94 -4.89 -5.31
N ARG A 40 17.12 -5.34 -5.76
CA ARG A 40 17.22 -6.55 -6.60
C ARG A 40 16.76 -7.80 -5.85
N CYS A 41 17.17 -7.95 -4.59
CA CYS A 41 16.72 -9.07 -3.76
C CYS A 41 15.22 -9.01 -3.49
N GLU A 42 14.68 -7.82 -3.23
CA GLU A 42 13.23 -7.64 -3.04
C GLU A 42 12.45 -7.95 -4.32
N ILE A 43 12.86 -7.44 -5.48
CA ILE A 43 12.24 -7.76 -6.77
C ILE A 43 12.26 -9.27 -7.02
N ASN A 44 13.38 -9.94 -6.73
CA ASN A 44 13.47 -11.39 -6.89
C ASN A 44 12.55 -12.13 -5.91
N HIS A 45 12.45 -11.67 -4.66
CA HIS A 45 11.50 -12.20 -3.69
C HIS A 45 10.05 -12.03 -4.19
N LEU A 46 9.67 -10.85 -4.67
CA LEU A 46 8.33 -10.60 -5.20
C LEU A 46 8.02 -11.51 -6.40
N LYS A 47 8.95 -11.63 -7.37
CA LYS A 47 8.78 -12.54 -8.52
C LYS A 47 8.52 -13.99 -8.12
N ASN A 48 9.21 -14.47 -7.09
CA ASN A 48 9.04 -15.85 -6.61
C ASN A 48 7.67 -16.08 -5.96
N ASN A 49 7.00 -15.02 -5.49
CA ASN A 49 5.70 -15.10 -4.82
C ASN A 49 4.55 -14.55 -5.67
N PHE A 50 4.74 -14.30 -6.97
CA PHE A 50 3.67 -13.77 -7.84
C PHE A 50 2.39 -14.61 -7.84
N ALA A 51 2.52 -15.93 -7.63
CA ALA A 51 1.38 -16.83 -7.51
C ALA A 51 0.50 -16.55 -6.26
N ASP A 52 1.04 -15.91 -5.22
CA ASP A 52 0.31 -15.61 -3.99
C ASP A 52 -0.65 -14.41 -4.16
N TRP A 53 -0.44 -13.58 -5.19
CA TRP A 53 -1.22 -12.38 -5.47
C TRP A 53 -2.03 -12.48 -6.77
N THR A 54 -2.54 -13.67 -7.09
CA THR A 54 -3.39 -13.88 -8.26
C THR A 54 -4.86 -13.62 -7.95
N SER A 55 -5.51 -12.84 -8.83
CA SER A 55 -6.95 -12.63 -8.88
C SER A 55 -7.68 -13.66 -9.73
N GLY A 56 -6.96 -14.49 -10.47
CA GLY A 56 -7.49 -15.33 -11.54
C GLY A 56 -7.81 -14.54 -12.83
N ASN A 57 -7.44 -13.26 -12.90
CA ASN A 57 -7.55 -12.44 -14.11
C ASN A 57 -6.17 -11.95 -14.55
N ASP A 58 -5.67 -12.48 -15.66
CA ASP A 58 -4.31 -12.19 -16.16
C ASP A 58 -4.03 -10.69 -16.34
N LYS A 59 -5.02 -9.89 -16.75
CA LYS A 59 -4.82 -8.45 -16.94
C LYS A 59 -4.60 -7.72 -15.61
N VAL A 60 -5.36 -8.08 -14.59
CA VAL A 60 -5.21 -7.52 -13.24
C VAL A 60 -3.92 -8.00 -12.62
N ASP A 61 -3.61 -9.29 -12.74
CA ASP A 61 -2.41 -9.91 -12.18
C ASP A 61 -1.15 -9.30 -12.79
N ASN A 62 -1.11 -9.14 -14.12
CA ASN A 62 -0.01 -8.44 -14.80
C ASN A 62 0.16 -7.01 -14.29
N SER A 63 -0.94 -6.32 -13.97
CA SER A 63 -0.90 -4.96 -13.43
C SER A 63 -0.32 -4.91 -12.03
N ILE A 64 -0.73 -5.84 -11.18
CA ILE A 64 -0.20 -5.98 -9.82
C ILE A 64 1.30 -6.27 -9.88
N GLN A 65 1.73 -7.21 -10.71
CA GLN A 65 3.15 -7.53 -10.91
C GLN A 65 3.94 -6.32 -11.42
N MET A 66 3.43 -5.57 -12.40
CA MET A 66 4.07 -4.33 -12.86
C MET A 66 4.24 -3.30 -11.74
N MET A 67 3.25 -3.17 -10.85
CA MET A 67 3.31 -2.27 -9.71
C MET A 67 4.33 -2.72 -8.67
N GLN A 68 4.37 -4.01 -8.36
CA GLN A 68 5.35 -4.62 -7.46
C GLN A 68 6.79 -4.43 -7.97
N LEU A 69 7.01 -4.54 -9.28
CA LEU A 69 8.33 -4.33 -9.91
C LEU A 69 8.79 -2.87 -9.92
N LYS A 70 7.89 -1.91 -9.73
CA LYS A 70 8.20 -0.47 -9.65
C LYS A 70 8.71 -0.02 -8.28
N ILE A 71 8.82 -0.93 -7.30
CA ILE A 71 9.30 -0.61 -5.96
C ILE A 71 10.64 0.14 -6.00
N ASN A 72 10.71 1.24 -5.24
CA ASN A 72 11.85 2.16 -5.21
C ASN A 72 12.27 2.54 -3.79
N SER A 73 11.63 1.98 -2.77
CA SER A 73 11.91 2.27 -1.37
C SER A 73 11.59 1.06 -0.49
N CYS A 74 12.42 0.83 0.54
CA CYS A 74 12.19 -0.16 1.58
C CYS A 74 11.04 0.17 2.53
N ARG A 75 10.58 1.43 2.53
CA ARG A 75 9.54 1.92 3.46
C ARG A 75 8.13 1.82 2.88
N GLY A 76 8.01 1.40 1.61
CA GLY A 76 6.72 1.21 0.95
C GLY A 76 6.08 -0.11 1.33
N GLY A 77 4.74 -0.12 1.43
CA GLY A 77 3.99 -1.38 1.43
C GLY A 77 4.01 -2.02 0.03
N ILE A 78 3.84 -3.33 -0.02
CA ILE A 78 3.70 -4.06 -1.29
C ILE A 78 2.30 -3.83 -1.85
N PHE A 79 2.19 -3.62 -3.17
CA PHE A 79 0.91 -3.55 -3.84
C PHE A 79 0.37 -4.97 -4.04
N GLU A 80 -0.80 -5.29 -3.47
CA GLU A 80 -1.29 -6.67 -3.37
C GLU A 80 -2.63 -6.87 -4.11
N TRP A 81 -2.86 -8.10 -4.59
CA TRP A 81 -4.23 -8.61 -4.71
C TRP A 81 -4.74 -8.96 -3.31
N ILE A 82 -5.91 -8.47 -2.95
CA ILE A 82 -6.48 -8.67 -1.62
C ILE A 82 -7.84 -9.36 -1.76
N THR A 83 -7.94 -10.58 -1.25
CA THR A 83 -9.22 -11.32 -1.26
C THR A 83 -10.26 -10.58 -0.41
N TYR A 84 -11.45 -10.39 -0.97
CA TYR A 84 -12.48 -9.52 -0.39
C TYR A 84 -12.91 -9.93 1.03
N ASN A 85 -12.88 -11.23 1.34
CA ASN A 85 -13.19 -11.78 2.66
C ASN A 85 -12.21 -11.39 3.79
N LYS A 86 -11.10 -10.72 3.46
CA LYS A 86 -10.15 -10.14 4.42
C LYS A 86 -10.64 -8.80 4.98
N PHE A 87 -11.64 -8.19 4.36
CA PHE A 87 -12.26 -6.96 4.85
C PHE A 87 -13.42 -7.26 5.80
N ILE A 88 -13.46 -6.54 6.91
CA ILE A 88 -14.55 -6.56 7.89
C ILE A 88 -15.01 -5.13 8.18
N GLU A 89 -16.15 -5.01 8.85
CA GLU A 89 -16.76 -3.72 9.20
C GLU A 89 -16.90 -2.77 8.00
N ILE A 90 -17.25 -3.34 6.85
CA ILE A 90 -17.44 -2.58 5.61
C ILE A 90 -18.66 -1.67 5.81
N LYS A 91 -18.45 -0.36 5.69
CA LYS A 91 -19.49 0.67 5.83
C LYS A 91 -19.41 1.63 4.66
N GLU A 92 -20.48 1.74 3.88
CA GLU A 92 -20.57 2.70 2.78
C GLU A 92 -20.57 4.14 3.32
N ILE A 93 -19.97 5.05 2.54
CA ILE A 93 -19.77 6.44 2.94
C ILE A 93 -20.53 7.39 2.01
N VAL A 94 -20.39 7.22 0.69
CA VAL A 94 -20.99 8.10 -0.32
C VAL A 94 -21.57 7.24 -1.42
N ASN A 95 -22.91 7.23 -1.54
CA ASN A 95 -23.71 6.68 -2.65
C ASN A 95 -23.00 5.54 -3.42
N ASP A 96 -22.57 4.51 -2.71
CA ASP A 96 -21.92 3.30 -3.25
C ASP A 96 -20.59 3.51 -3.99
N VAL A 97 -19.99 4.70 -3.94
CA VAL A 97 -18.68 5.02 -4.54
C VAL A 97 -17.53 4.64 -3.61
N PHE A 98 -17.72 4.81 -2.31
CA PHE A 98 -16.69 4.58 -1.31
C PHE A 98 -17.25 3.82 -0.11
N ALA A 99 -16.43 2.93 0.44
CA ALA A 99 -16.67 2.28 1.71
C ALA A 99 -15.44 2.42 2.62
N LYS A 100 -15.66 2.47 3.93
CA LYS A 100 -14.62 2.27 4.94
C LYS A 100 -14.60 0.80 5.33
N ALA A 101 -13.42 0.24 5.53
CA ALA A 101 -13.28 -1.13 6.01
C ALA A 101 -12.05 -1.29 6.91
N ILE A 102 -12.01 -2.42 7.63
CA ILE A 102 -10.82 -2.92 8.30
C ILE A 102 -10.29 -4.10 7.48
N TRP A 103 -9.03 -4.01 7.05
CA TRP A 103 -8.30 -5.13 6.47
C TRP A 103 -7.62 -5.93 7.59
N LYS A 104 -8.15 -7.12 7.88
CA LYS A 104 -7.68 -7.97 9.00
C LYS A 104 -6.19 -8.29 8.94
N ASP A 105 -5.75 -8.80 7.79
CA ASP A 105 -4.35 -9.18 7.60
C ASP A 105 -3.47 -7.95 7.45
N GLY A 106 -4.00 -6.87 6.87
CA GLY A 106 -3.27 -5.64 6.63
C GLY A 106 -2.13 -5.75 5.61
N PRO A 107 -1.48 -4.61 5.27
CA PRO A 107 -0.46 -4.54 4.25
C PRO A 107 0.81 -5.29 4.64
N LEU A 108 1.38 -5.98 3.66
CA LEU A 108 2.72 -6.57 3.77
C LEU A 108 3.79 -5.47 3.67
N TYR A 109 4.77 -5.52 4.57
CA TYR A 109 5.94 -4.65 4.57
C TYR A 109 7.20 -5.42 4.97
N TYR A 110 8.36 -4.95 4.52
CA TYR A 110 9.65 -5.52 4.90
C TYR A 110 10.18 -4.84 6.17
N SER A 111 10.36 -5.60 7.25
CA SER A 111 11.05 -5.11 8.45
C SER A 111 12.55 -5.11 8.21
N THR A 112 13.15 -3.94 8.08
CA THR A 112 14.60 -3.78 7.89
C THR A 112 15.39 -4.18 9.14
N PHE A 113 14.80 -3.99 10.33
CA PHE A 113 15.38 -4.39 11.61
C PHE A 113 15.45 -5.92 11.74
N GLU A 114 14.35 -6.63 11.47
CA GLU A 114 14.30 -8.09 11.63
C GLU A 114 14.66 -8.85 10.36
N LYS A 115 14.87 -8.14 9.24
CA LYS A 115 15.13 -8.69 7.90
C LYS A 115 14.07 -9.71 7.42
N ILE A 116 12.82 -9.54 7.84
CA ILE A 116 11.67 -10.40 7.48
C ILE A 116 10.45 -9.58 7.03
N TYR A 117 9.58 -10.20 6.23
CA TYR A 117 8.29 -9.62 5.89
C TYR A 117 7.28 -9.78 7.05
N LYS A 118 6.53 -8.72 7.30
CA LYS A 118 5.50 -8.64 8.34
C LYS A 118 4.23 -8.01 7.78
N ARG A 119 3.14 -8.15 8.51
CA ARG A 119 1.88 -7.48 8.18
C ARG A 119 1.43 -6.52 9.29
N GLU A 120 0.90 -5.37 8.90
CA GLU A 120 0.30 -4.40 9.81
C GLU A 120 -1.18 -4.73 10.03
N LEU A 121 -1.47 -5.63 10.97
CA LEU A 121 -2.82 -6.18 11.20
C LEU A 121 -3.89 -5.10 11.45
N ASN A 122 -5.13 -5.42 11.07
CA ASN A 122 -6.33 -4.60 11.31
C ASN A 122 -6.22 -3.16 10.78
N LYS A 123 -5.62 -3.00 9.60
CA LYS A 123 -5.43 -1.70 8.96
C LYS A 123 -6.78 -1.13 8.51
N LYS A 124 -7.08 0.11 8.92
CA LYS A 124 -8.22 0.85 8.37
C LYS A 124 -7.91 1.32 6.96
N VAL A 125 -8.84 1.12 6.04
CA VAL A 125 -8.70 1.46 4.62
C VAL A 125 -9.97 2.13 4.09
N ILE A 126 -9.83 2.83 2.98
CA ILE A 126 -10.97 3.24 2.15
C ILE A 126 -10.99 2.32 0.93
N LEU A 127 -12.14 1.73 0.64
CA LEU A 127 -12.37 0.99 -0.59
C LEU A 127 -13.05 1.93 -1.58
N LYS A 128 -12.41 2.15 -2.74
CA LYS A 128 -12.97 2.97 -3.83
C LYS A 128 -13.48 2.03 -4.93
N TYR A 129 -14.78 2.08 -5.21
CA TYR A 129 -15.37 1.32 -6.30
C TYR A 129 -14.89 1.85 -7.65
N LEU A 130 -14.56 0.93 -8.56
CA LEU A 130 -14.26 1.23 -9.94
C LEU A 130 -15.46 0.75 -10.77
N PHE A 131 -16.44 1.63 -10.99
CA PHE A 131 -17.66 1.28 -11.72
C PHE A 131 -17.34 0.85 -13.16
N ASN A 132 -18.14 -0.10 -13.69
CA ASN A 132 -17.96 -0.70 -15.01
C ASN A 132 -16.60 -1.40 -15.22
N SER A 133 -15.91 -1.79 -14.14
CA SER A 133 -14.61 -2.46 -14.19
C SER A 133 -14.69 -3.97 -14.48
N GLN A 134 -15.90 -4.53 -14.62
CA GLN A 134 -16.09 -5.90 -15.07
C GLN A 134 -15.32 -6.19 -16.36
N ASN A 135 -15.21 -5.17 -17.23
CA ASN A 135 -14.29 -5.16 -18.36
C ASN A 135 -13.03 -4.36 -18.00
N VAL A 136 -12.00 -5.04 -17.50
CA VAL A 136 -10.68 -4.45 -17.21
C VAL A 136 -10.16 -3.75 -18.48
N ASN A 137 -10.27 -2.42 -18.49
CA ASN A 137 -9.92 -1.56 -19.62
C ASN A 137 -8.73 -0.65 -19.26
N HIS A 138 -8.26 0.11 -20.25
CA HIS A 138 -7.08 0.97 -20.08
C HIS A 138 -7.26 2.05 -18.99
N LEU A 139 -8.49 2.49 -18.70
CA LEU A 139 -8.74 3.50 -17.67
C LEU A 139 -8.51 2.92 -16.26
N PHE A 140 -8.98 1.69 -16.01
CA PHE A 140 -8.68 0.95 -14.78
C PHE A 140 -7.15 0.83 -14.57
N LEU A 141 -6.42 0.45 -15.62
CA LEU A 141 -4.98 0.26 -15.57
C LEU A 141 -4.21 1.55 -15.30
N ASN A 142 -4.63 2.65 -15.93
CA ASN A 142 -4.03 3.96 -15.71
C ASN A 142 -4.19 4.42 -14.26
N GLU A 143 -5.40 4.31 -13.70
CA GLU A 143 -5.67 4.77 -12.34
C GLU A 143 -4.84 4.01 -11.30
N VAL A 144 -4.64 2.70 -11.51
CA VAL A 144 -3.74 1.89 -10.69
C VAL A 144 -2.28 2.35 -10.85
N ILE A 145 -1.82 2.57 -12.08
CA ILE A 145 -0.41 2.81 -12.40
C ILE A 145 0.14 4.14 -11.86
N TYR A 146 -0.65 5.22 -11.90
CA TYR A 146 -0.16 6.58 -11.58
C TYR A 146 -0.15 6.92 -10.09
N SER A 147 -0.69 6.06 -9.22
CA SER A 147 -0.89 6.37 -7.80
C SER A 147 -0.45 5.23 -6.87
N VAL A 148 0.67 4.57 -7.20
CA VAL A 148 1.28 3.48 -6.42
C VAL A 148 1.37 3.80 -4.92
N GLU A 149 1.71 5.04 -4.57
CA GLU A 149 1.94 5.44 -3.19
C GLU A 149 0.65 5.60 -2.38
N GLU A 150 -0.51 5.70 -3.03
CA GLU A 150 -1.80 6.01 -2.39
C GLU A 150 -2.64 4.76 -2.11
N TYR A 151 -2.23 3.64 -2.67
CA TYR A 151 -3.00 2.39 -2.66
C TYR A 151 -2.16 1.26 -2.06
N HIS A 152 -2.85 0.36 -1.35
CA HIS A 152 -2.30 -0.90 -0.91
C HIS A 152 -2.49 -2.01 -1.93
N GLY A 153 -3.44 -1.88 -2.85
CA GLY A 153 -3.77 -2.96 -3.76
C GLY A 153 -5.14 -2.85 -4.40
N VAL A 154 -5.59 -3.99 -4.94
CA VAL A 154 -6.89 -4.15 -5.59
C VAL A 154 -7.62 -5.32 -4.94
N THR A 155 -8.95 -5.21 -4.86
CA THR A 155 -9.84 -6.31 -4.52
C THR A 155 -11.01 -6.36 -5.51
N GLN A 156 -11.82 -7.41 -5.47
CA GLN A 156 -13.05 -7.51 -6.25
C GLN A 156 -14.21 -7.90 -5.34
N ASN A 157 -15.30 -7.16 -5.42
CA ASN A 157 -16.53 -7.51 -4.73
C ASN A 157 -17.08 -8.81 -5.32
N PRO A 158 -17.24 -9.89 -4.52
CA PRO A 158 -17.65 -11.19 -5.04
C PRO A 158 -19.10 -11.19 -5.56
N ASN A 159 -19.94 -10.25 -5.11
CA ASN A 159 -21.34 -10.14 -5.48
C ASN A 159 -21.51 -9.33 -6.77
N THR A 160 -20.95 -8.11 -6.81
CA THR A 160 -21.13 -7.20 -7.98
C THR A 160 -20.11 -7.45 -9.09
N LYS A 161 -19.02 -8.17 -8.78
CA LYS A 161 -17.84 -8.37 -9.64
C LYS A 161 -17.06 -7.10 -9.97
N ASP A 162 -17.39 -5.98 -9.35
CA ASP A 162 -16.63 -4.75 -9.51
C ASP A 162 -15.30 -4.83 -8.77
N TYR A 163 -14.25 -4.37 -9.42
CA TYR A 163 -12.97 -4.14 -8.78
C TYR A 163 -13.01 -2.87 -7.92
N MET A 164 -12.21 -2.88 -6.88
CA MET A 164 -12.08 -1.78 -5.94
C MET A 164 -10.60 -1.54 -5.65
N LEU A 165 -10.22 -0.26 -5.55
CA LEU A 165 -8.91 0.12 -5.02
C LEU A 165 -8.96 0.10 -3.50
N VAL A 166 -7.90 -0.44 -2.91
CA VAL A 166 -7.71 -0.47 -1.45
C VAL A 166 -6.82 0.71 -1.09
N CYS A 167 -7.44 1.83 -0.74
CA CYS A 167 -6.77 3.10 -0.50
C CYS A 167 -6.18 3.20 0.91
N LYS A 168 -4.98 3.79 0.99
CA LYS A 168 -4.34 4.17 2.25
C LYS A 168 -5.14 5.28 2.91
N ILE A 169 -5.73 5.02 4.07
CA ILE A 169 -6.65 5.96 4.75
C ILE A 169 -6.01 7.34 5.01
N GLU A 170 -4.68 7.40 5.13
CA GLU A 170 -3.89 8.63 5.32
C GLU A 170 -4.08 9.69 4.23
N TYR A 171 -4.53 9.28 3.04
CA TYR A 171 -4.74 10.15 1.89
C TYR A 171 -6.21 10.48 1.64
N TYR A 172 -7.14 9.92 2.41
CA TYR A 172 -8.57 9.98 2.10
C TYR A 172 -9.43 10.36 3.31
N CYS A 173 -10.38 11.25 3.08
CA CYS A 173 -11.38 11.69 4.06
C CYS A 173 -12.18 10.53 4.60
N GLU A 174 -12.11 10.29 5.91
CA GLU A 174 -12.86 9.21 6.56
C GLU A 174 -14.38 9.41 6.49
N ASN A 175 -14.85 10.63 6.22
CA ASN A 175 -16.27 11.00 6.18
C ASN A 175 -16.88 10.96 4.78
N CYS A 176 -16.09 11.01 3.71
CA CYS A 176 -16.63 11.00 2.34
C CYS A 176 -15.81 10.19 1.33
N GLY A 177 -14.69 9.59 1.75
CA GLY A 177 -13.81 8.82 0.88
C GLY A 177 -13.06 9.64 -0.18
N LYS A 178 -13.23 10.98 -0.23
CA LYS A 178 -12.49 11.83 -1.16
C LYS A 178 -11.04 12.01 -0.72
N LYS A 179 -10.14 12.05 -1.69
CA LYS A 179 -8.72 12.33 -1.45
C LYS A 179 -8.53 13.71 -0.83
N TYR A 180 -7.59 13.81 0.10
CA TYR A 180 -7.17 15.08 0.69
C TYR A 180 -6.34 15.90 -0.29
N ASN A 181 -6.63 17.18 -0.37
CA ASN A 181 -5.96 18.13 -1.27
C ASN A 181 -4.72 18.77 -0.64
N ASN A 182 -4.61 18.79 0.69
CA ASN A 182 -3.52 19.45 1.39
C ASN A 182 -3.22 18.80 2.75
N GLN A 183 -2.14 19.26 3.40
CA GLN A 183 -1.70 18.72 4.69
C GLN A 183 -2.69 19.04 5.83
N PHE A 184 -3.42 20.14 5.76
CA PHE A 184 -4.41 20.51 6.78
C PHE A 184 -5.54 19.49 6.83
N GLU A 185 -6.10 19.11 5.68
CA GLU A 185 -7.13 18.07 5.62
C GLU A 185 -6.63 16.71 6.12
N ARG A 186 -5.39 16.34 5.77
CA ARG A 186 -4.75 15.09 6.25
C ARG A 186 -4.63 15.06 7.78
N LYS A 187 -4.13 16.15 8.38
CA LYS A 187 -3.97 16.27 9.83
C LYS A 187 -5.31 16.17 10.56
N ASN A 188 -6.35 16.80 10.03
CA ASN A 188 -7.68 16.81 10.62
C ASN A 188 -8.51 15.57 10.29
N LYS A 189 -8.00 14.70 9.42
CA LYS A 189 -8.69 13.52 8.91
C LYS A 189 -10.07 13.80 8.29
N SER A 190 -10.30 15.03 7.85
CA SER A 190 -11.57 15.47 7.26
C SER A 190 -11.29 16.49 6.15
N CYS A 191 -11.95 16.36 5.01
CA CYS A 191 -11.82 17.35 3.94
C CYS A 191 -12.64 18.61 4.24
N ILE A 192 -12.30 19.73 3.60
CA ILE A 192 -12.93 21.03 3.85
C ILE A 192 -14.45 20.92 3.72
N SER A 193 -14.95 20.31 2.64
CA SER A 193 -16.41 20.16 2.44
C SER A 193 -17.10 19.39 3.57
N CYS A 194 -16.47 18.37 4.15
CA CYS A 194 -17.05 17.64 5.28
C CYS A 194 -17.01 18.46 6.57
N GLN A 195 -15.94 19.22 6.81
CA GLN A 195 -15.85 20.13 7.95
C GLN A 195 -16.95 21.20 7.88
N THR A 196 -17.07 21.87 6.74
CA THR A 196 -18.08 22.92 6.55
C THR A 196 -19.51 22.38 6.71
N ASN A 197 -19.81 21.18 6.17
CA ASN A 197 -21.12 20.55 6.34
C ASN A 197 -21.43 20.22 7.82
N GLN A 198 -20.42 19.80 8.58
CA GLN A 198 -20.61 19.55 10.02
C GLN A 198 -20.87 20.84 10.79
N ASP A 199 -20.18 21.93 10.45
CA ASP A 199 -20.37 23.21 11.11
C ASP A 199 -21.72 23.84 10.77
N PHE A 200 -22.16 23.77 9.50
CA PHE A 200 -23.51 24.17 9.12
C PHE A 200 -24.59 23.35 9.83
N LYS A 201 -24.38 22.04 10.00
CA LYS A 201 -25.32 21.19 10.75
C LYS A 201 -25.44 21.66 12.21
N LYS A 202 -24.31 21.88 12.90
CA LYS A 202 -24.32 22.39 14.28
C LYS A 202 -25.02 23.74 14.41
N ILE A 203 -24.78 24.66 13.47
CA ILE A 203 -25.45 25.97 13.47
C ILE A 203 -26.95 25.80 13.32
N ASN A 204 -27.40 24.94 12.40
CA ASN A 204 -28.82 24.68 12.20
C ASN A 204 -29.46 24.03 13.44
N ASP A 205 -28.79 23.08 14.07
CA ASP A 205 -29.26 22.43 15.28
C ASP A 205 -29.45 23.46 16.41
N LEU A 206 -28.47 24.37 16.61
CA LEU A 206 -28.57 25.47 17.57
C LEU A 206 -29.71 26.45 17.27
N ILE A 207 -29.92 26.80 15.99
CA ILE A 207 -31.03 27.67 15.58
C ILE A 207 -32.38 27.02 15.92
N GLN A 208 -32.51 25.71 15.76
CA GLN A 208 -33.74 24.99 16.11
C GLN A 208 -33.98 24.96 17.62
N GLU A 209 -32.93 24.74 18.42
CA GLU A 209 -33.03 24.79 19.88
C GLU A 209 -33.48 26.16 20.39
N ILE A 210 -32.97 27.26 19.79
CA ILE A 210 -33.39 28.62 20.16
C ILE A 210 -34.86 28.87 19.78
N LYS A 211 -35.35 28.35 18.66
CA LYS A 211 -36.75 28.52 18.23
C LYS A 211 -37.76 27.75 19.09
N LEU A 212 -37.31 26.72 19.82
CA LEU A 212 -38.14 25.87 20.67
C LEU A 212 -38.23 26.37 22.12
N ASN A 213 -37.41 27.37 22.50
CA ASN A 213 -37.42 28.03 23.80
C ASN A 213 -38.07 29.42 23.70
#